data_AF-A0A0C9Z6K3-F1
#
_entry.id   AF-A0A0C9Z6K3-F1
#
_cell.length_a   1.000
_cell.length_b   1.000
_cell.length_c   1.000
_cell.angle_alpha   90.00
_cell.angle_beta   90.00
_cell.angle_gamma   90.00
#
_symmetry.space_group_name_H-M   'P 1'
#
loop_
_entity.id
_entity.type
_entity.pdbx_description
1 polymer ?
#
loop_
_entity_poly.entity_id
_entity_poly.type
_entity_poly.pdbx_seq_one_letter_code
_entity_poly.pdbx_strand_id
1 'polypeptide(L)' 'FQQVPTFGHDTIRRFRQNVSDLKQMAARDFEDLLQCAIPIFTGLLPEPHNGQIIKLLFVLAHWHGL' A
#
# COMPACT_ATOMS: atom_id res chain seq x y z
N PHE A 1 -4.94 -3.92 7.44
CA PHE A 1 -4.57 -4.88 6.38
C PHE A 1 -5.20 -6.26 6.52
N GLN A 2 -5.42 -6.83 7.73
CA GLN A 2 -6.11 -8.14 7.87
C GLN A 2 -7.56 -8.17 7.31
N GLN A 3 -8.21 -7.02 7.19
CA GLN A 3 -9.56 -6.87 6.64
C GLN A 3 -9.60 -6.39 5.18
N VAL A 4 -8.44 -6.18 4.56
CA VAL A 4 -8.39 -5.75 3.15
C VAL A 4 -8.41 -7.02 2.30
N PRO A 5 -9.42 -7.22 1.44
CA PRO A 5 -9.43 -8.35 0.51
C PRO A 5 -8.26 -8.22 -0.46
N THR A 6 -7.64 -9.34 -0.85
CA THR A 6 -6.61 -9.37 -1.88
C THR A 6 -7.16 -8.77 -3.17
N PHE A 7 -6.46 -7.77 -3.71
CA PHE A 7 -6.84 -7.13 -4.97
C PHE A 7 -6.34 -7.99 -6.14
N GLY A 8 -7.25 -8.47 -6.97
CA GLY A 8 -6.93 -9.37 -8.08
C GLY A 8 -6.70 -10.82 -7.62
N HIS A 9 -7.18 -11.78 -8.40
CA HIS A 9 -7.19 -13.21 -8.04
C HIS A 9 -5.79 -13.86 -8.05
N ASP A 10 -4.78 -13.18 -8.61
CA ASP A 10 -3.44 -13.74 -8.84
C ASP A 10 -2.26 -12.75 -8.63
N THR A 11 -2.51 -11.45 -8.48
CA THR A 11 -1.43 -10.43 -8.52
C THR A 11 -0.89 -10.06 -7.14
N ILE A 12 -1.78 -9.88 -6.15
CA ILE A 12 -1.41 -9.41 -4.80
C ILE A 12 -1.53 -10.57 -3.80
N ARG A 13 -0.43 -10.93 -3.14
CA ARG A 13 -0.42 -12.02 -2.15
C ARG A 13 -1.04 -11.60 -0.83
N ARG A 14 -1.52 -12.58 -0.06
CA ARG A 14 -2.05 -12.35 1.29
C ARG A 14 -0.93 -11.81 2.20
N PHE A 15 -1.11 -10.59 2.70
CA PHE A 15 -0.14 -9.97 3.61
C PHE A 15 0.10 -10.83 4.85
N ARG A 16 1.36 -10.87 5.34
CA ARG A 16 1.71 -11.56 6.59
C ARG A 16 0.97 -10.95 7.78
N GLN A 17 0.85 -11.74 8.85
CA GLN A 17 -0.02 -11.45 10.00
C GLN A 17 0.21 -10.08 10.67
N ASN A 18 1.40 -9.48 10.50
CA ASN A 18 1.74 -8.18 11.08
C ASN A 18 2.52 -7.25 10.10
N VAL A 19 1.83 -6.73 9.08
CA VAL A 19 2.40 -5.76 8.12
C VAL A 19 2.72 -4.41 8.75
N SER A 20 2.08 -4.06 9.86
CA SER A 20 2.26 -2.79 10.57
C SER A 20 3.66 -2.64 11.19
N ASP A 21 4.34 -3.75 11.48
CA ASP A 21 5.69 -3.77 12.05
C ASP A 21 6.77 -3.55 10.98
N LEU A 22 6.41 -3.66 9.69
CA LEU A 22 7.28 -3.50 8.51
C LEU A 22 8.58 -4.34 8.55
N LYS A 23 8.65 -5.32 9.45
CA LYS A 23 9.86 -6.09 9.75
C LYS A 23 9.96 -7.28 8.80
N GLN A 24 11.13 -7.46 8.18
CA GLN A 24 11.42 -8.55 7.24
C GLN A 24 10.47 -8.61 6.03
N MET A 25 10.08 -7.46 5.48
CA MET A 25 9.36 -7.43 4.20
C MET A 25 10.33 -7.56 3.04
N ALA A 26 10.02 -8.45 2.10
CA ALA A 26 10.70 -8.43 0.81
C ALA A 26 10.24 -7.18 0.02
N ALA A 27 11.07 -6.71 -0.92
CA ALA A 27 10.73 -5.60 -1.81
C ALA A 27 9.33 -5.79 -2.45
N ARG A 28 9.02 -7.01 -2.89
CA ARG A 28 7.71 -7.34 -3.48
C ARG A 28 6.53 -7.20 -2.52
N ASP A 29 6.71 -7.57 -1.24
CA ASP A 29 5.66 -7.40 -0.23
C ASP A 29 5.40 -5.92 0.07
N PHE A 30 6.44 -5.08 -0.04
CA PHE A 30 6.33 -3.63 0.12
C PHE A 30 5.63 -2.97 -1.07
N GLU A 31 5.90 -3.42 -2.29
CA GLU A 31 5.19 -2.97 -3.49
C GLU A 31 3.68 -3.29 -3.41
N ASP A 32 3.34 -4.53 -3.07
CA ASP A 32 1.95 -4.96 -2.88
C ASP A 32 1.24 -4.10 -1.80
N LEU A 33 1.96 -3.76 -0.73
CA LEU A 33 1.43 -2.92 0.35
C LEU A 33 1.10 -1.51 -0.15
N LEU A 34 2.01 -0.91 -0.92
CA LEU A 34 1.82 0.43 -1.48
C LEU A 34 0.65 0.44 -2.48
N GLN A 35 0.55 -0.56 -3.35
CA GLN A 35 -0.56 -0.68 -4.30
C GLN A 35 -1.91 -0.83 -3.60
N CYS A 36 -1.98 -1.59 -2.51
CA CYS A 36 -3.20 -1.68 -1.71
C CYS A 36 -3.50 -0.41 -0.91
N ALA A 37 -2.48 0.34 -0.46
CA ALA A 37 -2.67 1.54 0.34
C ALA A 37 -3.25 2.70 -0.47
N ILE A 38 -2.79 2.92 -1.71
CA ILE A 38 -3.22 4.05 -2.57
C ILE A 38 -4.76 4.19 -2.67
N PRO A 39 -5.55 3.16 -3.05
CA PRO A 39 -7.00 3.28 -3.13
C PRO A 39 -7.66 3.42 -1.74
N ILE A 40 -7.09 2.84 -0.68
CA ILE A 40 -7.63 2.92 0.68
C ILE A 40 -7.51 4.34 1.25
N PHE A 41 -6.39 5.00 0.99
CA PHE A 41 -6.17 6.37 1.43
C PHE A 41 -6.93 7.38 0.58
N THR A 42 -7.53 6.99 -0.54
CA THR A 42 -8.33 7.89 -1.39
C THR A 42 -9.67 8.23 -0.73
N GLY A 43 -9.79 9.46 -0.23
CA GLY A 43 -11.01 9.95 0.42
C GLY A 43 -11.12 9.57 1.90
N LEU A 44 -10.07 8.99 2.48
CA LEU A 44 -10.03 8.61 3.90
C LEU A 44 -9.79 9.82 4.81
N LEU A 45 -9.03 10.81 4.32
CA LEU A 45 -8.64 11.99 5.09
C LEU A 45 -9.26 13.26 4.47
N PRO A 46 -9.48 14.32 5.26
CA PRO A 46 -9.87 15.61 4.71
C PRO A 46 -8.72 16.24 3.92
N GLU A 47 -9.06 16.96 2.86
CA GLU A 47 -8.10 17.81 2.15
C GLU A 47 -7.53 18.89 3.10
N PRO A 48 -6.25 19.28 2.96
CA PRO A 48 -5.32 18.94 1.85
C PRO A 48 -4.49 17.66 2.06
N HIS A 49 -4.62 17.01 3.22
CA HIS A 49 -3.70 15.93 3.63
C HIS A 49 -3.87 14.68 2.76
N ASN A 50 -5.11 14.38 2.37
CA ASN A 50 -5.45 13.26 1.52
C ASN A 50 -4.72 13.30 0.17
N GLY A 51 -4.80 14.42 -0.57
CA GLY A 51 -4.05 14.59 -1.82
C GLY A 51 -2.54 14.47 -1.64
N GLN A 52 -1.98 15.01 -0.55
CA GLN A 52 -0.54 14.91 -0.26
C GLN A 52 -0.10 13.47 0.02
N ILE A 53 -0.88 12.73 0.80
CA ILE A 53 -0.57 11.34 1.18
C ILE A 53 -0.67 10.42 -0.04
N ILE A 54 -1.70 10.57 -0.87
CA ILE A 54 -1.84 9.79 -2.11
C ILE A 54 -0.66 10.06 -3.05
N LYS A 55 -0.27 11.34 -3.20
CA LYS A 55 0.90 11.72 -4.03
C LYS A 55 2.20 11.11 -3.49
N LEU A 56 2.39 11.12 -2.16
CA LEU A 56 3.57 10.52 -1.52
C LEU A 56 3.61 9.00 -1.73
N LEU A 57 2.48 8.31 -1.55
CA LEU A 57 2.37 6.86 -1.78
C LEU A 57 2.66 6.50 -3.24
N PHE A 58 2.16 7.29 -4.20
CA PHE A 58 2.46 7.10 -5.62
C PHE A 58 3.95 7.29 -5.92
N VAL A 59 4.57 8.34 -5.38
CA VAL A 59 6.01 8.60 -5.55
C VAL A 59 6.82 7.44 -4.97
N LEU A 60 6.51 6.97 -3.77
CA LEU A 60 7.17 5.82 -3.15
C LEU A 60 7.05 4.55 -4.00
N ALA A 61 5.86 4.25 -4.51
CA ALA A 61 5.64 3.09 -5.38
C ALA A 61 6.44 3.20 -6.70
N HIS A 62 6.50 4.40 -7.28
CA HIS A 62 7.27 4.66 -8.49
C HIS A 62 8.78 4.48 -8.28
N TRP A 63 9.32 5.05 -7.20
CA TRP A 63 10.74 4.89 -6.85
C TRP A 63 11.12 3.45 -6.51
N HIS A 64 10.21 2.68 -5.91
CA HIS A 64 10.46 1.29 -5.58
C HIS A 64 10.52 0.38 -6.83
N GLY A 65 9.80 0.74 -7.90
CA GLY A 65 9.80 0.00 -9.17
C GLY A 65 10.91 0.40 -10.16
N LEU A 66 11.68 1.45 -9.86
CA LEU A 66 12.84 1.91 -10.64
C LEU A 66 14.13 1.22 -10.16
#